data_AF-A0AAU4E080-F1
#
_entry.id   AF-A0AAU4E080-F1
#
_cell.length_a   1.000
_cell.length_b   1.000
_cell.length_c   1.000
_cell.angle_alpha   90.00
_cell.angle_beta   90.00
_cell.angle_gamma   90.00
#
_symmetry.space_group_name_H-M   'P 1'
#
loop_
_entity.id
_entity.type
_entity.pdbx_description
1 polymer ?
#
loop_
_entity_poly.entity_id
_entity_poly.type
_entity_poly.pdbx_seq_one_letter_code
_entity_poly.pdbx_strand_id
1 'polypeptide(L)'
;MQLLEHAEAAAWRAAELAETDPTPWASLVSVAIGLNVRDQPFDGDLVRAPAHRPGHERALRYRWPKWHGTEERLLDFATGPRP
;
A
#
# COMPACT_ATOMS: atom_id res chain seq x y z
N MET A 1 20.55 12.02 -6.13
CA MET A 1 19.81 11.88 -4.86
C MET A 1 18.58 11.03 -5.15
N GLN A 2 18.52 9.82 -4.59
CA GLN A 2 17.49 8.80 -4.83
C GLN A 2 16.59 8.71 -3.59
N LEU A 3 15.68 9.70 -3.45
CA LEU A 3 14.89 9.89 -2.23
C LEU A 3 13.90 8.74 -2.00
N LEU A 4 13.28 8.24 -3.07
CA LEU A 4 12.25 7.20 -2.96
C LEU A 4 12.85 5.83 -2.68
N GLU A 5 14.02 5.54 -3.25
CA GLU A 5 14.77 4.31 -2.99
C GLU A 5 15.29 4.29 -1.53
N HIS A 6 15.70 5.44 -1.00
CA HIS A 6 16.03 5.56 0.42
C HIS A 6 14.81 5.38 1.31
N ALA A 7 13.66 5.96 0.93
CA ALA A 7 12.41 5.79 1.65
C ALA A 7 11.93 4.33 1.63
N GLU A 8 12.11 3.63 0.51
CA GLU A 8 11.83 2.20 0.37
C GLU A 8 12.65 1.38 1.37
N ALA A 9 13.98 1.56 1.36
CA ALA A 9 14.88 0.85 2.25
C ALA A 9 14.57 1.13 3.74
N ALA A 10 14.29 2.38 4.09
CA ALA A 10 13.93 2.77 5.45
C ALA A 10 12.59 2.15 5.89
N ALA A 11 11.59 2.12 5.01
CA ALA A 11 10.28 1.55 5.31
C ALA A 11 10.35 0.03 5.46
N TRP A 12 11.10 -0.67 4.61
CA TRP A 12 11.37 -2.10 4.81
C TRP A 12 12.06 -2.38 6.14
N ARG A 13 13.10 -1.59 6.47
CA ARG A 13 13.80 -1.75 7.75
C ARG A 13 12.89 -1.50 8.95
N ALA A 14 11.98 -0.53 8.86
CA ALA A 14 11.00 -0.28 9.91
C ALA A 14 9.98 -1.44 10.04
N ALA A 15 9.54 -2.03 8.92
CA ALA A 15 8.65 -3.19 8.92
C ALA A 15 9.30 -4.42 9.59
N GLU A 16 10.61 -4.62 9.40
CA GLU A 16 11.37 -5.68 10.08
C GLU A 16 11.48 -5.45 11.60
N LEU A 17 11.70 -4.20 12.03
CA LEU A 17 11.91 -3.86 13.44
C LEU A 17 10.60 -3.77 14.23
N ALA A 18 9.49 -3.44 13.58
CA ALA A 18 8.19 -3.25 14.18
C ALA A 18 7.11 -4.02 13.39
N GLU A 19 7.18 -5.35 13.43
CA GLU A 19 6.33 -6.24 12.62
C GLU A 19 4.81 -6.00 12.80
N THR A 20 4.39 -5.56 14.00
CA THR A 20 2.99 -5.28 14.31
C THR A 20 2.54 -3.86 13.96
N ASP A 21 3.47 -2.96 13.63
CA ASP A 21 3.15 -1.59 13.21
C ASP A 21 2.77 -1.57 11.73
N PRO A 22 1.55 -1.15 11.36
CA PRO A 22 1.13 -1.07 9.96
C PRO A 22 1.67 0.18 9.22
N THR A 23 2.30 1.13 9.92
CA THR A 23 2.76 2.42 9.35
C THR A 23 3.83 2.27 8.26
N PRO A 24 4.84 1.39 8.39
CA PRO A 24 5.86 1.19 7.35
C PRO A 24 5.26 0.66 6.04
N TRP A 25 4.33 -0.28 6.12
CA TRP A 25 3.62 -0.83 4.96
C TRP A 25 2.83 0.23 4.19
N ALA A 26 2.12 1.10 4.91
CA ALA A 26 1.45 2.25 4.32
C ALA A 26 2.46 3.15 3.57
N SER A 27 3.66 3.34 4.10
CA SER A 27 4.72 4.11 3.42
C SER A 27 5.21 3.41 2.15
N LEU A 28 5.41 2.09 2.19
CA LEU A 28 5.79 1.27 1.01
C LEU A 28 4.78 1.39 -0.14
N VAL A 29 3.47 1.46 0.14
CA VAL A 29 2.46 1.71 -0.89
C VAL A 29 2.69 3.06 -1.59
N SER A 30 3.03 4.10 -0.83
CA SER A 30 3.25 5.44 -1.40
C SER A 30 4.53 5.48 -2.23
N VAL A 31 5.57 4.81 -1.76
CA VAL A 31 6.83 4.65 -2.47
C VAL A 31 6.62 3.88 -3.77
N ALA A 32 5.87 2.78 -3.76
CA ALA A 32 5.55 2.01 -4.96
C ALA A 32 4.83 2.84 -6.03
N ILE A 33 3.90 3.72 -5.63
CA ILE A 33 3.26 4.66 -6.55
C ILE A 33 4.30 5.61 -7.16
N GLY A 34 5.17 6.19 -6.33
CA GLY A 34 6.20 7.14 -6.80
C GLY A 34 7.25 6.51 -7.71
N LEU A 35 7.60 5.25 -7.46
CA LEU A 35 8.55 4.46 -8.25
C LEU A 35 7.88 3.70 -9.42
N ASN A 36 6.57 3.81 -9.59
CA ASN A 36 5.79 3.10 -10.61
C ASN A 36 5.95 1.56 -10.53
N VAL A 37 6.06 1.02 -9.32
CA VAL A 37 6.15 -0.42 -9.04
C VAL A 37 4.76 -1.06 -9.06
N ARG A 38 4.60 -2.09 -9.89
CA ARG A 38 3.34 -2.80 -10.09
C ARG A 38 3.31 -4.14 -9.34
N ASP A 39 2.11 -4.70 -9.23
CA ASP A 39 1.85 -6.07 -8.76
C ASP A 39 2.34 -6.39 -7.33
N GLN A 40 2.39 -5.38 -6.46
CA GLN A 40 2.72 -5.58 -5.04
C GLN A 40 1.46 -5.97 -4.23
N PRO A 41 1.52 -7.04 -3.40
CA PRO A 41 0.37 -7.55 -2.67
C PRO A 41 0.17 -6.81 -1.34
N PHE A 42 -0.18 -5.52 -1.39
CA PHE A 42 -0.44 -4.67 -0.22
C PHE A 42 -1.69 -5.07 0.60
N ASP A 43 -2.35 -6.17 0.24
CA ASP A 43 -3.55 -6.68 0.91
C ASP A 43 -3.23 -7.40 2.22
N GLY A 44 -2.04 -8.01 2.31
CA GLY A 44 -1.61 -8.74 3.51
C GLY A 44 -1.49 -7.84 4.75
N ASP A 45 -1.16 -6.55 4.56
CA ASP A 45 -0.92 -5.62 5.66
C ASP A 45 -2.22 -5.05 6.25
N LEU A 46 -3.27 -4.94 5.43
CA LEU A 46 -4.59 -4.53 5.90
C LEU A 46 -5.27 -5.62 6.72
N VAL A 47 -4.98 -6.89 6.44
CA VAL A 47 -5.43 -8.02 7.26
C VAL A 47 -4.79 -7.95 8.65
N ARG A 48 -3.52 -7.52 8.76
CA ARG A 48 -2.82 -7.36 10.04
C ARG A 48 -3.39 -6.22 10.90
N ALA A 49 -3.86 -5.14 10.27
CA ALA A 49 -4.36 -3.96 10.97
C ALA A 49 -5.65 -3.39 10.33
N PRO A 50 -6.79 -4.06 10.50
CA PRO A 50 -8.04 -3.68 9.82
C PRO A 50 -8.56 -2.30 10.23
N ALA A 51 -8.20 -1.80 11.41
CA ALA A 51 -8.58 -0.47 11.87
C ALA A 51 -7.62 0.65 11.38
N HIS A 52 -6.55 0.33 10.67
CA HIS A 52 -5.54 1.31 10.23
C HIS A 52 -6.00 2.09 9.00
N ARG A 53 -6.85 3.10 9.22
CA ARG A 53 -7.39 3.98 8.16
C ARG A 53 -6.33 4.53 7.18
N PRO A 54 -5.16 5.03 7.61
CA PRO A 54 -4.14 5.53 6.68
C PRO A 54 -3.57 4.45 5.74
N GLY A 55 -3.61 3.17 6.14
CA GLY A 55 -3.26 2.04 5.26
C GLY A 55 -4.31 1.85 4.17
N HIS A 56 -5.59 1.82 4.55
CA HIS A 56 -6.71 1.69 3.62
C HIS A 56 -6.75 2.80 2.56
N GLU A 57 -6.55 4.06 2.97
CA GLU A 57 -6.53 5.20 2.05
C GLU A 57 -5.43 5.10 0.99
N ARG A 58 -4.26 4.56 1.37
CA ARG A 58 -3.14 4.36 0.44
C ARG A 58 -3.35 3.15 -0.46
N ALA A 59 -3.89 2.06 0.08
CA ALA A 59 -4.27 0.88 -0.70
C ALA A 59 -5.34 1.20 -1.75
N LEU A 60 -6.31 2.07 -1.42
CA LEU A 60 -7.27 2.63 -2.38
C LEU A 60 -6.54 3.42 -3.47
N ARG A 61 -5.65 4.35 -3.08
CA ARG A 61 -4.90 5.18 -4.02
C ARG A 61 -4.09 4.36 -5.01
N TYR A 62 -3.40 3.32 -4.55
CA TYR A 62 -2.64 2.41 -5.42
C TYR A 62 -3.51 1.84 -6.54
N ARG A 63 -4.77 1.52 -6.21
CA ARG A 63 -5.77 0.93 -7.12
C ARG A 63 -6.51 1.94 -7.99
N TRP A 64 -6.26 3.24 -7.87
CA TRP A 64 -6.93 4.20 -8.74
C TRP A 64 -6.52 4.01 -10.21
N PRO A 65 -7.45 4.22 -11.17
CA PRO A 65 -7.15 4.10 -12.61
C PRO A 65 -5.97 4.94 -13.08
N LYS A 66 -5.75 6.10 -12.46
CA LYS A 66 -4.65 7.00 -12.82
C LYS A 66 -3.27 6.55 -12.33
N TRP A 67 -3.21 5.50 -11.50
CA TRP A 67 -1.97 4.96 -10.95
C TRP A 67 -1.76 3.53 -11.46
N HIS A 68 -2.17 2.51 -10.71
CA HIS A 68 -1.85 1.10 -11.02
C HIS A 68 -3.07 0.17 -11.05
N GLY A 69 -4.29 0.70 -10.92
CA GLY A 69 -5.50 -0.14 -10.90
C GLY A 69 -6.50 0.18 -12.00
N THR A 70 -7.71 -0.31 -11.80
CA THR A 70 -8.90 -0.08 -12.63
C THR A 70 -10.05 0.32 -11.73
N GLU A 71 -11.12 0.86 -12.29
CA GLU A 71 -12.32 1.20 -11.52
C GLU A 71 -12.90 -0.05 -10.82
N GLU A 72 -12.92 -1.18 -11.52
CA GLU A 72 -13.33 -2.48 -10.96
C GLU A 72 -12.48 -2.89 -9.74
N ARG A 73 -11.14 -2.90 -9.86
CA ARG A 73 -10.24 -3.28 -8.75
C ARG A 73 -10.36 -2.32 -7.55
N LEU A 74 -10.64 -1.05 -7.81
CA LEU A 74 -10.90 -0.06 -6.76
C LEU A 74 -12.19 -0.37 -6.03
N LEU A 75 -13.28 -0.62 -6.76
CA LEU A 75 -14.59 -0.92 -6.20
C LEU A 75 -14.60 -2.24 -5.44
N ASP A 76 -14.01 -3.30 -6.00
CA ASP A 76 -13.89 -4.60 -5.33
C ASP A 76 -13.16 -4.48 -3.98
N PHE A 77 -12.14 -3.61 -3.91
CA PHE A 77 -11.45 -3.32 -2.66
C PHE A 77 -12.32 -2.50 -1.69
N ALA A 78 -13.03 -1.49 -2.18
CA ALA A 78 -13.79 -0.56 -1.35
C ALA A 78 -15.08 -1.17 -0.78
N THR A 79 -15.73 -2.05 -1.53
CA THR A 79 -17.05 -2.60 -1.19
C THR A 79 -17.04 -4.10 -0.95
N GLY A 80 -15.91 -4.76 -1.17
CA GLY A 80 -15.82 -6.22 -1.26
C GLY A 80 -16.13 -6.73 -2.67
N PRO A 81 -15.78 -7.99 -2.97
CA PRO A 81 -16.02 -8.60 -4.28
C PRO A 81 -17.52 -8.63 -4.59
N ARG A 82 -17.89 -8.22 -5.80
CA ARG A 82 -19.27 -8.32 -6.27
C ARG A 82 -19.70 -9.80 -6.35
N PRO A 83 -20.95 -10.13 -5.97
CA PRO A 83 -21.47 -11.50 -6.03
C PRO A 83 -21.55 -12.04 -7.46
#